data_AF-A0A3L6L638-F1
#
_entry.id   AF-A0A3L6L638-F1
#
_cell.length_a   1.000
_cell.length_b   1.000
_cell.length_c   1.000
_cell.angle_alpha   90.00
_cell.angle_beta   90.00
_cell.angle_gamma   90.00
#
_symmetry.space_group_name_H-M   'P 1'
#
loop_
_entity.id
_entity.type
_entity.pdbx_description
1 polymer ?
#
loop_
_entity_poly.entity_id
_entity_poly.type
_entity_poly.pdbx_seq_one_letter_code
_entity_poly.pdbx_strand_id
1 'polypeptide(L)'
;MGCGGSKLSAKSKQADADPPKPSEHSEYSKPSDPSDPADAHRFKQFCTLPLHDGEKPMIFGAIMINDLAAVRSLVPADYLEGKNMQDEFHITTIYLGGKPPQDYELFKKLQMLEGTSIQVAPVRIASDAKATAIEIRNNNEFPCQNAHPHITIATAPGVPAKYSNELLSKVSTETSDIKVMEVSPDVSISGVFQFVR
;
A
#
# COMPACT_ATOMS: atom_id res chain seq x y z
N MET A 1 37.78 -20.81 -51.71
CA MET A 1 38.03 -22.20 -52.15
C MET A 1 37.35 -23.07 -51.10
N GLY A 2 36.14 -23.61 -51.29
CA GLY A 2 35.77 -24.70 -52.20
C GLY A 2 36.40 -26.02 -51.71
N CYS A 3 35.75 -27.16 -51.47
CA CYS A 3 34.40 -27.68 -51.67
C CYS A 3 34.29 -29.02 -50.90
N GLY A 4 33.05 -29.52 -50.72
CA GLY A 4 32.74 -30.96 -50.56
C GLY A 4 32.06 -31.28 -49.22
N GLY A 5 30.82 -31.77 -49.12
CA GLY A 5 29.88 -32.32 -50.11
C GLY A 5 29.47 -33.74 -49.68
N SER A 6 28.20 -33.94 -49.30
CA SER A 6 27.40 -35.18 -49.37
C SER A 6 25.98 -34.88 -48.81
N LYS A 7 24.90 -34.85 -49.62
CA LYS A 7 23.97 -35.96 -49.97
C LYS A 7 23.25 -36.51 -48.73
N LEU A 8 21.92 -36.60 -48.59
CA LEU A 8 20.83 -36.95 -49.50
C LEU A 8 19.44 -36.77 -48.82
N SER A 9 18.39 -36.48 -49.62
CA SER A 9 16.98 -36.95 -49.53
C SER A 9 16.14 -36.64 -48.26
N ALA A 10 14.85 -36.29 -48.30
CA ALA A 10 13.79 -36.62 -49.25
C ALA A 10 12.60 -35.64 -49.18
N LYS A 11 11.91 -35.52 -50.32
CA LYS A 11 10.60 -34.89 -50.55
C LYS A 11 9.46 -35.52 -49.72
N SER A 12 8.51 -34.71 -49.25
CA SER A 12 7.07 -34.97 -49.42
C SER A 12 6.28 -33.67 -49.26
N LYS A 13 5.71 -33.17 -50.37
CA LYS A 13 4.27 -33.13 -50.69
C LYS A 13 3.51 -32.02 -49.95
N GLN A 14 3.45 -30.88 -50.62
CA GLN A 14 2.50 -29.80 -50.37
C GLN A 14 1.22 -30.15 -51.13
N ALA A 15 0.11 -30.25 -50.39
CA ALA A 15 -1.23 -30.36 -50.94
C ALA A 15 -2.00 -29.12 -50.52
N ASP A 16 -2.56 -28.44 -51.52
CA ASP A 16 -3.50 -27.34 -51.39
C ASP A 16 -4.70 -27.73 -50.52
N ALA A 17 -5.00 -26.87 -49.55
CA ALA A 17 -6.31 -26.80 -48.92
C ALA A 17 -6.64 -25.30 -48.76
N ASP A 18 -7.72 -24.88 -49.41
CA ASP A 18 -8.29 -23.53 -49.31
C ASP A 18 -8.59 -23.15 -47.85
N PRO A 19 -8.38 -21.89 -47.45
CA PRO A 19 -8.77 -21.41 -46.13
C PRO A 19 -10.31 -21.38 -45.99
N PRO A 20 -10.87 -21.76 -44.84
CA PRO A 20 -12.32 -21.67 -44.63
C PRO A 20 -12.76 -20.21 -44.56
N LYS A 21 -13.89 -19.90 -45.22
CA LYS A 21 -14.58 -18.61 -45.18
C LYS A 21 -14.89 -18.18 -43.73
N PRO A 22 -14.86 -16.86 -43.41
CA PRO A 22 -15.27 -16.36 -42.11
C PRO A 22 -16.78 -16.59 -41.92
N SER A 23 -17.16 -17.27 -40.84
CA SER A 23 -18.55 -17.35 -40.42
C SER A 23 -18.90 -16.09 -39.64
N GLU A 24 -20.01 -15.48 -40.03
CA GLU A 24 -20.56 -14.26 -39.45
C GLU A 24 -21.11 -14.55 -38.05
N HIS A 25 -20.40 -14.10 -37.02
CA HIS A 25 -20.98 -13.80 -35.72
C HIS A 25 -20.42 -12.45 -35.24
N SER A 26 -20.87 -11.38 -35.90
CA SER A 26 -20.77 -10.02 -35.35
C SER A 26 -21.87 -9.85 -34.30
N GLU A 27 -21.61 -10.27 -33.07
CA GLU A 27 -22.38 -9.76 -31.93
C GLU A 27 -21.92 -8.33 -31.65
N TYR A 28 -22.50 -7.41 -32.41
CA TYR A 28 -22.62 -6.01 -32.01
C TYR A 28 -23.39 -6.02 -30.68
N SER A 29 -22.68 -5.91 -29.57
CA SER A 29 -23.27 -5.59 -28.27
C SER A 29 -24.07 -4.32 -28.43
N LYS A 30 -25.39 -4.44 -28.49
CA LYS A 30 -26.28 -3.29 -28.32
C LYS A 30 -25.96 -2.68 -26.95
N PRO A 31 -25.89 -1.33 -26.83
CA PRO A 31 -25.94 -0.71 -25.51
C PRO A 31 -27.25 -1.14 -24.85
N SER A 32 -27.16 -1.74 -23.68
CA SER A 32 -28.34 -2.11 -22.88
C SER A 32 -29.20 -0.87 -22.63
N ASP A 33 -30.49 -1.03 -22.84
CA ASP A 33 -31.49 0.00 -22.59
C ASP A 33 -31.52 0.33 -21.08
N PRO A 34 -31.26 1.59 -20.65
CA PRO A 34 -31.26 1.98 -19.24
C PRO A 34 -32.64 1.86 -18.56
N SER A 35 -33.67 1.47 -19.31
CA SER A 35 -35.03 1.22 -18.85
C SER A 35 -35.26 -0.20 -18.33
N ASP A 36 -34.31 -1.12 -18.48
CA ASP A 36 -34.46 -2.51 -18.03
C ASP A 36 -34.40 -2.60 -16.49
N PRO A 37 -35.49 -2.99 -15.80
CA PRO A 37 -35.50 -3.12 -14.35
C PRO A 37 -34.47 -4.14 -13.83
N ALA A 38 -34.03 -5.10 -14.65
CA ALA A 38 -32.99 -6.05 -14.28
C ALA A 38 -31.60 -5.39 -14.17
N ASP A 39 -31.28 -4.42 -15.02
CA ASP A 39 -30.01 -3.68 -14.97
C ASP A 39 -30.01 -2.60 -13.88
N ALA A 40 -31.18 -2.01 -13.58
CA ALA A 40 -31.35 -1.11 -12.44
C ALA A 40 -31.14 -1.84 -11.09
N HIS A 41 -31.49 -3.13 -11.01
CA HIS A 41 -31.20 -3.96 -9.84
C HIS A 41 -29.71 -4.32 -9.74
N ARG A 42 -29.05 -4.58 -10.86
CA ARG A 42 -27.61 -4.87 -10.90
C ARG A 42 -26.76 -3.67 -10.48
N PHE A 43 -27.10 -2.45 -10.93
CA PHE A 43 -26.43 -1.23 -10.50
C PHE A 43 -26.74 -0.84 -9.05
N LYS A 44 -27.96 -1.08 -8.56
CA LYS A 44 -28.30 -0.87 -7.14
C LYS A 44 -27.57 -1.83 -6.22
N GLN A 45 -27.29 -3.06 -6.66
CA GLN A 45 -26.62 -4.06 -5.83
C GLN A 45 -25.13 -3.75 -5.56
N PHE A 46 -24.49 -2.92 -6.38
CA PHE A 46 -23.11 -2.47 -6.14
C PHE A 46 -23.00 -1.20 -5.28
N CYS A 47 -24.06 -0.42 -5.14
CA CYS A 47 -24.02 0.89 -4.45
C CYS A 47 -24.70 0.92 -3.08
N THR A 48 -25.18 -0.20 -2.57
CA THR A 48 -25.70 -0.28 -1.19
C THR A 48 -25.13 -1.49 -0.48
N LEU A 49 -23.83 -1.42 -0.16
CA LEU A 49 -23.42 -2.04 1.10
C LEU A 49 -24.10 -1.21 2.20
N PRO A 50 -24.94 -1.81 3.06
CA PRO A 50 -25.46 -1.10 4.20
C PRO A 50 -24.27 -0.64 5.03
N LEU A 51 -24.05 0.67 5.12
CA LEU A 51 -23.39 1.23 6.30
C LEU A 51 -24.31 0.83 7.44
N HIS A 52 -23.90 -0.15 8.25
CA HIS A 52 -24.68 -0.56 9.41
C HIS A 52 -24.95 0.68 10.26
N ASP A 53 -26.22 1.12 10.31
CA ASP A 53 -26.67 2.19 11.19
C ASP A 53 -26.26 1.81 12.62
N GLY A 54 -25.22 2.46 13.14
CA GLY A 54 -24.69 2.25 14.49
C GLY A 54 -23.20 1.93 14.59
N GLU A 55 -22.51 1.58 13.50
CA GLU A 55 -21.05 1.43 13.55
C GLU A 55 -20.37 2.81 13.50
N LYS A 56 -19.49 3.07 14.48
CA LYS A 56 -18.65 4.28 14.45
C LYS A 56 -17.85 4.32 13.14
N PRO A 57 -17.79 5.47 12.46
CA PRO A 57 -17.13 5.55 11.17
C PRO A 57 -15.63 5.33 11.31
N MET A 58 -15.05 4.49 10.45
CA MET A 58 -13.61 4.27 10.44
C MET A 58 -12.87 5.57 10.09
N ILE A 59 -11.90 5.93 10.91
CA ILE A 59 -11.08 7.14 10.73
C ILE A 59 -9.82 6.79 9.93
N PHE A 60 -9.16 5.68 10.25
CA PHE A 60 -7.97 5.21 9.54
C PHE A 60 -7.73 3.71 9.77
N GLY A 61 -6.96 3.09 8.89
CA GLY A 61 -6.39 1.76 9.09
C GLY A 61 -4.91 1.88 9.46
N ALA A 62 -4.45 1.11 10.44
CA ALA A 62 -3.06 1.13 10.87
C ALA A 62 -2.57 -0.20 11.42
N ILE A 63 -1.26 -0.40 11.36
CA ILE A 63 -0.56 -1.45 12.11
C ILE A 63 -0.23 -0.87 13.49
N MET A 64 -0.93 -1.34 14.52
CA MET A 64 -0.74 -0.91 15.90
C MET A 64 0.46 -1.64 16.51
N ILE A 65 1.44 -0.91 17.04
CA ILE A 65 2.67 -1.51 17.54
C ILE A 65 2.47 -2.06 18.96
N ASN A 66 2.85 -3.31 19.18
CA ASN A 66 2.66 -3.99 20.46
C ASN A 66 3.75 -3.63 21.49
N ASP A 67 5.01 -3.54 21.05
CA ASP A 67 6.16 -3.29 21.92
C ASP A 67 6.66 -1.86 21.79
N LEU A 68 6.08 -0.97 22.59
CA LEU A 68 6.47 0.44 22.62
C LEU A 68 7.90 0.62 23.16
N ALA A 69 8.34 -0.23 24.09
CA ALA A 69 9.66 -0.11 24.69
C ALA A 69 10.77 -0.43 23.68
N ALA A 70 10.58 -1.48 22.88
CA ALA A 70 11.47 -1.80 21.77
C ALA A 70 11.59 -0.63 20.80
N VAL A 71 10.48 -0.03 20.37
CA VAL A 71 10.51 1.12 19.45
C VAL A 71 11.19 2.34 20.08
N ARG A 72 10.92 2.64 21.35
CA ARG A 72 11.59 3.75 22.06
C ARG A 72 13.10 3.55 22.14
N SER A 73 13.56 2.32 22.35
CA SER A 73 14.98 2.00 22.47
C SER A 73 15.77 2.20 21.16
N LEU A 74 15.08 2.21 20.01
CA LEU A 74 15.71 2.48 18.72
C LEU A 74 16.12 3.94 18.55
N VAL A 75 15.50 4.87 19.27
CA VAL A 75 15.59 6.30 19.00
C VAL A 75 16.60 6.96 19.94
N PRO A 76 17.68 7.58 19.42
CA PRO A 76 18.64 8.29 20.25
C PRO A 76 17.99 9.45 21.04
N ALA A 77 18.49 9.72 22.24
CA ALA A 77 17.92 10.76 23.10
C ALA A 77 17.99 12.17 22.48
N ASP A 78 19.06 12.48 21.75
CA ASP A 78 19.24 13.77 21.06
C ASP A 78 18.31 13.95 19.84
N TYR A 79 17.63 12.88 19.41
CA TYR A 79 16.57 12.93 18.40
C TYR A 79 15.23 13.31 19.04
N LEU A 80 15.12 13.42 20.37
CA LEU A 80 13.88 13.71 21.07
C LEU A 80 13.87 15.11 21.70
N GLU A 81 14.99 15.84 21.65
CA GLU A 81 15.11 17.18 22.22
C GLU A 81 14.03 18.13 21.71
N GLY A 82 13.36 18.82 22.65
CA GLY A 82 12.30 19.79 22.35
C GLY A 82 10.98 19.19 21.85
N LYS A 83 10.81 17.86 21.86
CA LYS A 83 9.65 17.16 21.32
C LYS A 83 8.93 16.32 22.37
N ASN A 84 7.62 16.18 22.21
CA ASN A 84 6.79 15.28 23.00
C ASN A 84 6.70 13.94 22.29
N MET A 85 7.09 12.87 22.99
CA MET A 85 6.93 11.51 22.50
C MET A 85 5.45 11.13 22.43
N GLN A 86 5.08 10.34 21.43
CA GLN A 86 3.73 9.79 21.33
C GLN A 86 3.51 8.71 22.40
N ASP A 87 2.29 8.66 22.92
CA ASP A 87 1.88 7.63 23.89
C ASP A 87 1.61 6.28 23.22
N GLU A 88 1.27 6.30 21.94
CA GLU A 88 1.01 5.12 21.11
C GLU A 88 1.78 5.20 19.80
N PHE A 89 2.21 4.04 19.30
CA PHE A 89 2.88 3.92 18.01
C PHE A 89 2.05 3.08 17.05
N HIS A 90 1.95 3.57 15.82
CA HIS A 90 1.25 2.88 14.75
C HIS A 90 1.82 3.29 13.39
N ILE A 91 1.58 2.47 12.39
CA ILE A 91 1.88 2.75 10.98
C ILE A 91 0.55 2.93 10.27
N THR A 92 0.22 4.17 9.89
CA THR A 92 -1.01 4.44 9.13
C THR A 92 -0.88 3.87 7.73
N THR A 93 -1.80 2.98 7.34
CA THR A 93 -1.85 2.41 5.99
C THR A 93 -2.87 3.10 5.11
N ILE A 94 -3.97 3.61 5.66
CA ILE A 94 -5.00 4.34 4.93
C ILE A 94 -5.66 5.36 5.86
N TYR A 95 -5.88 6.58 5.37
CA TYR A 95 -6.66 7.59 6.10
C TYR A 95 -8.03 7.77 5.43
N LEU A 96 -9.11 7.57 6.18
CA LEU A 96 -10.49 7.65 5.71
C LEU A 96 -11.18 8.94 6.18
N GLY A 97 -10.80 9.45 7.35
CA GLY A 97 -11.38 10.67 7.93
C GLY A 97 -12.89 10.56 8.17
N GLY A 98 -13.38 9.36 8.48
CA GLY A 98 -14.80 9.07 8.67
C GLY A 98 -15.62 9.03 7.38
N LYS A 99 -14.97 8.97 6.21
CA LYS A 99 -15.63 8.91 4.90
C LYS A 99 -15.49 7.52 4.27
N PRO A 100 -16.34 7.16 3.30
CA PRO A 100 -16.15 5.95 2.50
C PRO A 100 -14.76 5.91 1.85
N PRO A 101 -14.17 4.71 1.68
CA PRO A 101 -12.87 4.58 1.03
C PRO A 101 -12.93 5.05 -0.42
N GLN A 102 -11.92 5.82 -0.84
CA GLN A 102 -11.78 6.22 -2.25
C GLN A 102 -11.13 5.10 -3.08
N ASP A 103 -10.16 4.40 -2.49
CA ASP A 103 -9.52 3.22 -3.07
C ASP A 103 -10.14 1.96 -2.45
N TYR A 104 -11.20 1.46 -3.09
CA TYR A 104 -11.93 0.28 -2.64
C TYR A 104 -11.09 -1.01 -2.71
N GLU A 105 -10.17 -1.12 -3.66
CA GLU A 105 -9.35 -2.32 -3.83
C GLU A 105 -8.25 -2.39 -2.76
N LEU A 106 -7.61 -1.27 -2.44
CA LEU A 106 -6.74 -1.18 -1.27
C LEU A 106 -7.50 -1.49 0.02
N PHE A 107 -8.68 -0.90 0.18
CA PHE A 107 -9.50 -1.08 1.37
C PHE A 107 -9.89 -2.56 1.59
N LYS A 108 -10.35 -3.27 0.54
CA LYS A 108 -10.65 -4.72 0.63
C LYS A 108 -9.43 -5.54 1.05
N LYS A 109 -8.25 -5.24 0.51
CA LYS A 109 -7.00 -5.92 0.91
C LYS A 109 -6.70 -5.70 2.38
N LEU A 110 -6.91 -4.48 2.88
CA LEU A 110 -6.72 -4.15 4.29
C LEU A 110 -7.75 -4.84 5.20
N GLN A 111 -9.01 -4.94 4.77
CA GLN A 111 -10.03 -5.70 5.53
C GLN A 111 -9.64 -7.17 5.75
N MET A 112 -9.00 -7.80 4.77
CA MET A 112 -8.51 -9.18 4.94
C MET A 112 -7.37 -9.32 5.94
N LEU A 113 -6.74 -8.21 6.37
CA LEU A 113 -5.64 -8.21 7.33
C LEU A 113 -6.10 -7.81 8.74
N GLU A 114 -7.35 -7.42 8.97
CA GLU A 114 -7.81 -6.98 10.29
C GLU A 114 -7.59 -8.08 11.35
N GLY A 115 -6.92 -7.72 12.45
CA GLY A 115 -6.51 -8.64 13.52
C GLY A 115 -5.24 -9.46 13.23
N THR A 116 -4.65 -9.35 12.04
CA THR A 116 -3.42 -10.08 11.68
C THR A 116 -2.19 -9.40 12.25
N SER A 117 -1.27 -10.20 12.82
CA SER A 117 0.05 -9.73 13.23
C SER A 117 0.96 -9.58 12.01
N ILE A 118 1.59 -8.43 11.88
CA ILE A 118 2.47 -8.05 10.79
C ILE A 118 3.83 -7.69 11.36
N GLN A 119 4.87 -8.33 10.84
CA GLN A 119 6.25 -7.94 11.09
C GLN A 119 6.65 -6.85 10.10
N VAL A 120 7.21 -5.76 10.62
CA VAL A 120 7.69 -4.64 9.82
C VAL A 120 9.18 -4.40 10.07
N ALA A 121 9.88 -3.92 9.05
CA ALA A 121 11.31 -3.66 9.09
C ALA A 121 11.56 -2.14 9.08
N PRO A 122 11.99 -1.53 10.20
CA PRO A 122 12.46 -0.16 10.20
C PRO A 122 13.74 -0.03 9.36
N VAL A 123 13.85 1.04 8.58
CA VAL A 123 15.03 1.28 7.71
C VAL A 123 15.88 2.43 8.22
N ARG A 124 15.25 3.51 8.67
CA ARG A 124 15.97 4.66 9.22
C ARG A 124 15.11 5.47 10.16
N ILE A 125 15.78 6.27 10.99
CA ILE A 125 15.19 7.26 11.88
C ILE A 125 15.55 8.63 11.33
N ALA A 126 14.55 9.46 11.09
CA ALA A 126 14.72 10.85 10.66
C ALA A 126 14.22 11.78 11.77
N SER A 127 14.97 12.87 11.99
CA SER A 127 14.63 13.87 13.00
C SER A 127 15.02 15.27 12.57
N ASP A 128 14.09 16.21 12.69
CA ASP A 128 14.35 17.65 12.65
C ASP A 128 13.86 18.32 13.95
N ALA A 129 13.84 19.65 13.99
CA ALA A 129 13.34 20.40 15.15
C ALA A 129 11.83 20.18 15.42
N LYS A 130 11.06 19.68 14.44
CA LYS A 130 9.59 19.58 14.50
C LYS A 130 9.11 18.17 14.80
N ALA A 131 9.78 17.13 14.28
CA ALA A 131 9.36 15.76 14.48
C ALA A 131 10.51 14.76 14.44
N THR A 132 10.20 13.55 14.92
CA THR A 132 11.03 12.35 14.81
C THR A 132 10.15 11.21 14.32
N ALA A 133 10.60 10.52 13.28
CA ALA A 133 9.88 9.40 12.69
C ALA A 133 10.83 8.26 12.33
N ILE A 134 10.31 7.04 12.38
CA ILE A 134 10.98 5.83 11.89
C ILE A 134 10.33 5.46 10.56
N GLU A 135 11.10 5.46 9.48
CA GLU A 135 10.62 4.97 8.18
C GLU A 135 10.64 3.45 8.18
N ILE A 136 9.59 2.86 7.59
CA ILE A 136 9.36 1.43 7.51
C ILE A 136 9.49 1.01 6.05
N ARG A 137 10.26 -0.05 5.80
CA ARG A 137 10.33 -0.69 4.49
C ARG A 137 8.96 -1.21 4.10
N ASN A 138 8.55 -0.95 2.87
CA ASN A 138 7.37 -1.60 2.31
C ASN A 138 7.56 -1.86 0.81
N ASN A 139 8.16 -3.00 0.49
CA ASN A 139 8.34 -3.46 -0.89
C ASN A 139 7.10 -4.24 -1.36
N ASN A 140 5.91 -3.66 -1.19
CA ASN A 140 4.60 -4.34 -1.31
C ASN A 140 4.39 -5.48 -0.30
N GLU A 141 5.00 -5.37 0.88
CA GLU A 141 4.90 -6.36 1.96
C GLU A 141 3.54 -6.29 2.67
N PHE A 142 2.95 -5.09 2.70
CA PHE A 142 1.59 -4.86 3.14
C PHE A 142 0.92 -3.77 2.30
N PRO A 143 -0.41 -3.83 2.11
CA PRO A 143 -1.14 -2.78 1.41
C PRO A 143 -1.01 -1.46 2.18
N CYS A 144 -0.60 -0.40 1.51
CA CYS A 144 -0.42 0.92 2.12
C CYS A 144 -0.64 2.03 1.08
N GLN A 145 -1.41 3.04 1.46
CA GLN A 145 -1.61 4.27 0.68
C GLN A 145 -0.45 5.24 0.86
N ASN A 146 0.21 5.20 2.02
CA ASN A 146 1.25 6.16 2.35
C ASN A 146 2.54 5.82 1.59
N ALA A 147 3.08 6.80 0.85
CA ALA A 147 4.31 6.65 0.08
C ALA A 147 5.53 6.37 0.97
N HIS A 148 5.52 6.89 2.20
CA HIS A 148 6.54 6.65 3.22
C HIS A 148 5.86 6.02 4.44
N PRO A 149 5.65 4.70 4.49
CA PRO A 149 5.14 4.04 5.69
C PRO A 149 6.08 4.33 6.85
N HIS A 150 5.54 4.77 7.98
CA HIS A 150 6.37 5.23 9.09
C HIS A 150 5.65 5.15 10.43
N ILE A 151 6.43 5.21 11.50
CA ILE A 151 5.96 5.44 12.87
C ILE A 151 6.34 6.86 13.24
N THR A 152 5.36 7.67 13.68
CA THR A 152 5.66 8.97 14.29
C THR A 152 6.08 8.75 15.74
N ILE A 153 7.30 9.12 16.10
CA ILE A 153 7.84 8.91 17.45
C ILE A 153 7.56 10.10 18.35
N ALA A 154 7.85 11.31 17.87
CA ALA A 154 7.75 12.52 18.66
C ALA A 154 7.49 13.74 17.79
N THR A 155 6.82 14.74 18.35
CA THR A 155 6.53 16.02 17.68
C THR A 155 6.75 17.19 18.63
N ALA A 156 7.23 18.32 18.10
CA ALA A 156 7.32 19.56 18.86
C ALA A 156 5.92 20.04 19.27
N PRO A 157 5.79 20.83 20.35
CA PRO A 157 4.50 21.37 20.77
C PRO A 157 3.77 22.10 19.62
N GLY A 158 2.51 21.72 19.38
CA GLY A 158 1.69 22.30 18.31
C GLY A 158 1.95 21.76 16.89
N VAL A 159 2.93 20.86 16.71
CA VAL A 159 3.18 20.20 15.42
C VAL A 159 2.33 18.93 15.31
N PRO A 160 1.49 18.78 14.27
CA PRO A 160 0.68 17.58 14.10
C PRO A 160 1.52 16.39 13.61
N ALA A 161 1.14 15.17 14.01
CA ALA A 161 1.81 13.94 13.62
C ALA A 161 1.97 13.80 12.09
N LYS A 162 0.99 14.26 11.30
CA LYS A 162 1.04 14.20 9.83
C LYS A 162 2.29 14.85 9.20
N TYR A 163 2.98 15.75 9.92
CA TYR A 163 4.22 16.37 9.46
C TYR A 163 5.35 15.35 9.21
N SER A 164 5.33 14.18 9.86
CA SER A 164 6.26 13.09 9.60
C SER A 164 6.33 12.68 8.12
N ASN A 165 5.23 12.80 7.37
CA ASN A 165 5.23 12.58 5.92
C ASN A 165 6.10 13.60 5.18
N GLU A 166 5.98 14.88 5.56
CA GLU A 166 6.80 15.94 4.99
C GLU A 166 8.27 15.77 5.38
N LEU A 167 8.55 15.39 6.62
CA LEU A 167 9.91 15.08 7.10
C LEU A 167 10.56 14.02 6.21
N LEU A 168 9.90 12.87 6.03
CA LEU A 168 10.46 11.75 5.27
C LEU A 168 10.57 12.04 3.77
N SER A 169 9.66 12.85 3.21
CA SER A 169 9.77 13.30 1.81
C SER A 169 11.01 14.17 1.53
N LYS A 170 11.56 14.85 2.56
CA LYS A 170 12.73 15.71 2.45
C LYS A 170 14.06 14.99 2.69
N VAL A 171 14.01 13.81 3.34
CA VAL A 171 15.21 13.01 3.62
C VAL A 171 15.91 12.61 2.30
N SER A 172 15.16 12.40 1.23
CA SER A 172 15.69 12.05 -0.10
C SER A 172 16.26 13.23 -0.89
N THR A 173 16.11 14.48 -0.41
CA THR A 173 16.43 15.70 -1.18
C THR A 173 17.61 16.50 -0.61
N GLU A 174 18.51 15.85 0.15
CA GLU A 174 19.77 16.42 0.69
C GLU A 174 19.60 17.73 1.49
N THR A 175 18.79 17.71 2.56
CA THR A 175 18.71 18.84 3.50
C THR A 175 19.64 18.63 4.70
N SER A 176 20.46 19.63 5.02
CA SER A 176 21.47 19.61 6.10
C SER A 176 20.89 19.52 7.52
N ASP A 177 19.62 19.85 7.67
CA ASP A 177 19.02 20.08 8.99
C ASP A 177 18.25 18.86 9.52
N ILE A 178 18.18 17.78 8.73
CA ILE A 178 17.55 16.52 9.13
C ILE A 178 18.64 15.56 9.57
N LYS A 179 18.60 15.18 10.85
CA LYS A 179 19.40 14.07 11.38
C LYS A 179 18.82 12.75 10.86
N VAL A 180 19.67 11.88 10.31
CA VAL A 180 19.28 10.56 9.82
C VAL A 180 20.19 9.50 10.42
N MET A 181 19.59 8.41 10.91
CA MET A 181 20.29 7.22 11.38
C MET A 181 19.69 5.99 10.73
N GLU A 182 20.50 5.23 10.01
CA GLU A 182 20.09 3.93 9.46
C GLU A 182 19.87 2.91 10.58
N VAL A 183 18.86 2.06 10.42
CA VAL A 183 18.51 0.99 11.36
C VAL A 183 19.02 -0.34 10.81
N SER A 184 19.53 -1.20 11.69
CA SER A 184 20.01 -2.54 11.28
C SER A 184 18.89 -3.34 10.60
N PRO A 185 19.16 -4.04 9.48
CA PRO A 185 18.18 -4.87 8.80
C PRO A 185 17.69 -6.06 9.64
N ASP A 186 18.39 -6.41 10.72
CA ASP A 186 18.01 -7.49 11.64
C ASP A 186 16.90 -7.05 12.62
N VAL A 187 16.61 -5.75 12.71
CA VAL A 187 15.55 -5.22 13.57
C VAL A 187 14.20 -5.50 12.93
N SER A 188 13.29 -6.06 13.71
CA SER A 188 11.90 -6.26 13.32
C SER A 188 10.98 -5.79 14.43
N ILE A 189 9.91 -5.08 14.05
CA ILE A 189 8.87 -4.61 14.97
C ILE A 189 7.59 -5.39 14.65
N SER A 190 6.90 -5.84 15.68
CA SER A 190 5.61 -6.53 15.55
C SER A 190 4.46 -5.55 15.81
N GLY A 191 3.42 -5.64 15.00
CA GLY A 191 2.17 -4.95 15.26
C GLY A 191 0.96 -5.67 14.69
N VAL A 192 -0.23 -5.26 15.09
CA VAL A 192 -1.49 -5.85 14.64
C VAL A 192 -2.23 -4.86 13.76
N PHE A 193 -2.66 -5.27 12.57
CA PHE A 193 -3.46 -4.41 11.71
C PHE A 193 -4.90 -4.25 12.23
N GLN A 194 -5.37 -3.01 12.34
CA GLN A 194 -6.71 -2.67 12.84
C GLN A 194 -7.28 -1.43 12.14
N PHE A 195 -8.61 -1.35 12.06
CA PHE A 195 -9.30 -0.11 11.75
C PHE A 195 -9.68 0.64 13.03
N VAL A 196 -9.23 1.89 13.11
CA VAL A 196 -9.58 2.82 14.20
C VAL A 196 -10.88 3.53 13.84
N ARG A 197 -11.82 3.55 14.79
CA ARG A 197 -13.21 4.00 14.64
C ARG A 197 -13.56 5.03 15.71
#